data_AF-A0AAU5T5Z3-F1
#
_entry.id   AF-A0AAU5T5Z3-F1
#
_cell.length_a   1.000
_cell.length_b   1.000
_cell.length_c   1.000
_cell.angle_alpha   90.00
_cell.angle_beta   90.00
_cell.angle_gamma   90.00
#
_symmetry.space_group_name_H-M   'P 1'
#
loop_
_entity.id
_entity.type
_entity.pdbx_description
1 polymer ?
#
loop_
_entity_poly.entity_id
_entity_poly.type
_entity_poly.pdbx_seq_one_letter_code
_entity_poly.pdbx_strand_id
1 'polypeptide(L)'
;MTRRRVVVQAPDERGLRQVTVDGAPAGSAWSRRDLRRQLRRAGLPGDTDLEDRAAVSWRGADSNSWPDHAVRRRATTALLAAGLLVSALLLADIGIVDALGGLTFSGRLTGVLLVLAGAVQAVAAASACDFWGKRTLRYSGAVVVAGVFIAVATQGLLLAVWFQEREWTPYLPVFLALSAWSLWAAWTVWRARAWKGIPYPKSFTAGVAATVLLASANFAYSAVYQPHAALVHVKVEATFGTPKPDPELPLTYLPVTLHVKNEGAVPGYIANSIYWVWGRESRFDAKKTGLDRSEWRADTEGGADTEVHVEPTAARTIDTGSVIPEGAWMAAGTDFTTERVVQIPTDAQYDLVSTYMSVIFVRGDRGKIDPKFVNPIFSWRQKSERFFDCSATSCNEYVLHHGRIRHNNNIINVTRRPRYISSARWFNKTTSGITFLISPFNSKGRLSADAEGPDRYGVDQYVSGLRSIPYASLLDVRSS
;
A
#
# COMPACT_ATOMS: atom_id res chain seq x y z
N MET A 1 -40.68 7.13 -65.46
CA MET A 1 -39.74 7.21 -64.32
C MET A 1 -40.32 6.42 -63.16
N THR A 2 -39.67 5.34 -62.75
CA THR A 2 -40.05 4.55 -61.57
C THR A 2 -39.85 5.41 -60.31
N ARG A 3 -40.94 5.70 -59.58
CA ARG A 3 -40.86 6.41 -58.30
C ARG A 3 -40.08 5.56 -57.30
N ARG A 4 -38.97 6.10 -56.79
CA ARG A 4 -38.20 5.46 -55.71
C ARG A 4 -39.04 5.40 -54.45
N ARG A 5 -39.12 4.22 -53.82
CA ARG A 5 -39.94 3.97 -52.65
C ARG A 5 -39.08 4.01 -51.39
N VAL A 6 -39.37 4.98 -50.52
CA VAL A 6 -38.74 5.11 -49.21
C VAL A 6 -39.61 4.38 -48.18
N VAL A 7 -39.01 3.52 -47.37
CA VAL A 7 -39.68 2.91 -46.21
C VAL A 7 -38.96 3.35 -44.94
N VAL A 8 -39.70 4.01 -44.05
CA VAL A 8 -39.21 4.40 -42.73
C VAL A 8 -39.82 3.47 -41.70
N GLN A 9 -38.98 2.68 -41.03
CA GLN A 9 -39.42 1.73 -40.02
C GLN A 9 -39.92 2.43 -38.74
N ALA A 10 -40.60 1.66 -37.89
CA ALA A 10 -41.01 2.13 -36.57
C ALA A 10 -39.78 2.53 -35.74
N PRO A 11 -39.91 3.55 -34.87
CA PRO A 11 -38.82 3.93 -33.98
C PRO A 11 -38.46 2.75 -33.07
N ASP A 12 -37.16 2.52 -32.89
CA ASP A 12 -36.68 1.57 -31.88
C ASP A 12 -36.88 2.13 -30.46
N GLU A 13 -36.47 1.37 -29.43
CA GLU A 13 -36.54 1.78 -28.01
C GLU A 13 -35.80 3.13 -27.71
N ARG A 14 -35.07 3.70 -28.68
CA ARG A 14 -34.29 4.94 -28.58
C ARG A 14 -34.80 6.04 -29.53
N GLY A 15 -35.89 5.80 -30.24
CA GLY A 15 -36.43 6.71 -31.24
C GLY A 15 -35.68 6.74 -32.58
N LEU A 16 -34.72 5.82 -32.80
CA LEU A 16 -34.03 5.70 -34.10
C LEU A 16 -34.91 4.94 -35.09
N ARG A 17 -35.08 5.51 -36.28
CA ARG A 17 -35.82 4.86 -37.37
C ARG A 17 -34.85 4.40 -38.44
N GLN A 18 -34.96 3.13 -38.84
CA GLN A 18 -34.25 2.58 -40.00
C GLN A 18 -34.92 3.03 -41.29
N VAL A 19 -34.13 3.39 -42.29
CA VAL A 19 -34.59 3.92 -43.57
C VAL A 19 -34.09 3.00 -44.67
N THR A 20 -34.99 2.50 -45.49
CA THR A 20 -34.66 1.78 -46.72
C THR A 20 -35.17 2.55 -47.93
N VAL A 21 -34.42 2.53 -49.02
CA VAL A 21 -34.77 3.12 -50.31
C VAL A 21 -34.71 2.00 -51.32
N ASP A 22 -35.83 1.74 -52.00
CA ASP A 22 -35.97 0.67 -53.00
C ASP A 22 -35.53 -0.71 -52.47
N GLY A 23 -35.79 -0.96 -51.18
CA GLY A 23 -35.42 -2.21 -50.49
C GLY A 23 -33.97 -2.25 -49.97
N ALA A 24 -33.09 -1.34 -50.40
CA ALA A 24 -31.74 -1.23 -49.90
C ALA A 24 -31.65 -0.38 -48.61
N PRO A 25 -30.82 -0.74 -47.62
CA PRO A 25 -30.62 0.08 -46.42
C PRO A 25 -29.94 1.41 -46.77
N ALA A 26 -30.68 2.51 -46.58
CA ALA A 26 -30.20 3.87 -46.83
C ALA A 26 -29.62 4.54 -45.56
N GLY A 27 -29.86 3.95 -44.39
CA GLY A 27 -29.30 4.38 -43.11
C GLY A 27 -30.36 4.53 -42.03
N SER A 28 -30.10 5.40 -41.06
CA SER A 28 -31.00 5.63 -39.93
C SER A 28 -31.10 7.11 -39.55
N ALA A 29 -32.22 7.51 -38.95
CA ALA A 29 -32.55 8.89 -38.63
C ALA A 29 -33.25 9.03 -37.26
N TRP A 30 -32.94 10.13 -36.55
CA TRP A 30 -33.59 10.53 -35.29
C TRP A 30 -34.50 11.74 -35.42
N SER A 31 -34.42 12.43 -36.56
CA SER A 31 -35.19 13.63 -36.81
C SER A 31 -35.51 13.73 -38.29
N ARG A 32 -36.52 14.55 -38.62
CA ARG A 32 -36.86 14.90 -40.00
C ARG A 32 -35.65 15.46 -40.77
N ARG A 33 -34.79 16.24 -40.11
CA ARG A 33 -33.56 16.80 -40.70
C ARG A 33 -32.54 15.72 -41.04
N ASP A 34 -32.35 14.74 -40.16
CA ASP A 34 -31.47 13.60 -40.41
C ASP A 34 -32.02 12.70 -41.50
N LEU A 35 -33.33 12.44 -41.54
CA LEU A 35 -33.98 11.69 -42.61
C LEU A 35 -33.71 12.33 -43.97
N ARG A 36 -33.94 13.65 -44.11
CA ARG A 36 -33.60 14.40 -45.33
C ARG A 36 -32.12 14.33 -45.69
N ARG A 37 -31.22 14.23 -44.70
CA ARG A 37 -29.79 14.06 -44.96
C ARG A 37 -29.48 12.65 -45.51
N GLN A 38 -30.13 11.61 -44.99
CA GLN A 38 -29.95 10.24 -45.49
C GLN A 38 -30.55 10.07 -46.89
N LEU A 39 -31.75 10.61 -47.14
CA LEU A 39 -32.39 10.55 -48.45
C LEU A 39 -31.57 11.26 -49.54
N ARG A 40 -31.00 12.43 -49.22
CA ARG A 40 -30.05 13.11 -50.12
C ARG A 40 -28.82 12.26 -50.43
N ARG A 41 -28.27 11.57 -49.43
CA ARG A 41 -27.13 10.66 -49.63
C ARG A 41 -27.50 9.44 -50.49
N ALA A 42 -28.76 8.99 -50.42
CA ALA A 42 -29.29 7.93 -51.27
C ALA A 42 -29.70 8.43 -52.68
N GLY A 43 -29.44 9.69 -53.02
CA GLY A 43 -29.70 10.27 -54.33
C GLY A 43 -31.14 10.73 -54.57
N LEU A 44 -31.94 10.93 -53.51
CA LEU A 44 -33.25 11.56 -53.65
C LEU A 44 -33.16 13.10 -53.56
N PRO A 45 -34.06 13.83 -54.25
CA PRO A 45 -34.14 15.28 -54.18
C PRO A 45 -34.30 15.81 -52.74
N GLY A 46 -33.63 16.91 -52.42
CA GLY A 46 -33.63 17.49 -51.06
C GLY A 46 -34.99 18.02 -50.59
N ASP A 47 -35.88 18.27 -51.54
CA ASP A 47 -37.26 18.76 -51.43
C ASP A 47 -38.31 17.63 -51.49
N THR A 48 -37.88 16.36 -51.49
CA THR A 48 -38.81 15.21 -51.46
C THR A 48 -39.86 15.38 -50.37
N ASP A 49 -41.13 15.39 -50.77
CA ASP A 49 -42.23 15.49 -49.82
C ASP A 49 -42.30 14.22 -48.95
N LEU A 50 -42.16 14.42 -47.65
CA LEU A 50 -42.16 13.34 -46.67
C LEU A 50 -43.58 12.90 -46.28
N GLU A 51 -44.60 13.67 -46.67
CA GLU A 51 -46.01 13.36 -46.48
C GLU A 51 -46.62 12.60 -47.66
N ASP A 52 -45.95 12.57 -48.82
CA ASP A 52 -46.40 11.80 -49.98
C ASP A 52 -46.35 10.30 -49.69
N ARG A 53 -47.51 9.72 -49.36
CA ARG A 53 -47.66 8.29 -49.07
C ARG A 53 -47.30 7.38 -50.24
N ALA A 54 -47.31 7.90 -51.48
CA ALA A 54 -46.87 7.15 -52.64
C ALA A 54 -45.34 7.03 -52.73
N ALA A 55 -44.61 7.99 -52.16
CA ALA A 55 -43.14 8.02 -52.14
C ALA A 55 -42.55 7.51 -50.82
N VAL A 56 -43.19 7.80 -49.68
CA VAL A 56 -42.70 7.48 -48.33
C VAL A 56 -43.73 6.65 -47.56
N SER A 57 -43.35 5.41 -47.23
CA SER A 57 -44.13 4.52 -46.38
C SER A 57 -43.60 4.55 -44.95
N TRP A 58 -44.40 5.11 -44.05
CA TRP A 58 -44.12 5.12 -42.61
C TRP A 58 -44.69 3.85 -41.97
N ARG A 59 -43.87 3.07 -41.27
CA ARG A 59 -44.31 1.93 -40.45
C ARG A 59 -44.34 2.34 -38.98
N GLY A 60 -45.47 2.12 -38.30
CA GLY A 60 -45.68 2.54 -36.92
C GLY A 60 -46.20 3.99 -36.85
N ALA A 61 -45.35 4.93 -36.43
CA ALA A 61 -45.74 6.33 -36.25
C ALA A 61 -45.39 7.20 -37.48
N ASP A 62 -46.09 8.32 -37.64
CA ASP A 62 -45.99 9.23 -38.79
C ASP A 62 -44.70 10.09 -38.82
N SER A 63 -44.65 11.03 -39.77
CA SER A 63 -43.53 11.95 -40.02
C SER A 63 -43.29 12.98 -38.90
N ASN A 64 -44.27 13.20 -38.03
CA ASN A 64 -44.23 14.18 -36.95
C ASN A 64 -43.81 13.54 -35.62
N SER A 65 -43.98 12.23 -35.47
CA SER A 65 -43.62 11.51 -34.26
C SER A 65 -42.15 11.08 -34.24
N TRP A 66 -41.30 11.86 -33.56
CA TRP A 66 -39.89 11.52 -33.30
C TRP A 66 -39.67 11.44 -31.79
N PRO A 67 -39.82 10.26 -31.15
CA PRO A 67 -39.68 10.13 -29.69
C PRO A 67 -38.23 10.26 -29.18
N ASP A 68 -37.34 10.94 -29.91
CA ASP A 68 -35.95 11.15 -29.50
C ASP A 68 -35.86 12.20 -28.39
N HIS A 69 -35.55 11.74 -27.17
CA HIS A 69 -35.10 12.61 -26.09
C HIS A 69 -33.59 12.88 -26.22
N ALA A 70 -33.19 13.63 -27.24
CA ALA A 70 -31.78 13.82 -27.61
C ALA A 70 -30.92 14.37 -26.47
N VAL A 71 -31.45 15.30 -25.67
CA VAL A 71 -30.76 15.86 -24.50
C VAL A 71 -30.51 14.79 -23.45
N ARG A 72 -31.55 14.03 -23.08
CA ARG A 72 -31.46 12.94 -22.11
C ARG A 72 -30.46 11.88 -22.56
N ARG A 73 -30.50 11.48 -23.84
CA ARG A 73 -29.57 10.51 -24.40
C ARG A 73 -28.13 11.00 -24.31
N ARG A 74 -27.86 12.22 -24.78
CA ARG A 74 -26.51 12.81 -24.74
C ARG A 74 -26.01 12.96 -23.30
N ALA A 75 -26.87 13.37 -22.37
CA ALA A 75 -26.54 13.46 -20.95
C ALA A 75 -26.20 12.09 -20.36
N THR A 76 -27.01 11.06 -20.63
CA THR A 76 -26.73 9.68 -20.19
C THR A 76 -25.39 9.18 -20.76
N THR A 77 -25.15 9.38 -22.07
CA THR A 77 -23.90 8.97 -22.71
C THR A 77 -22.70 9.70 -22.11
N ALA A 78 -22.79 11.02 -21.93
CA ALA A 78 -21.72 11.82 -21.35
C ALA A 78 -21.43 11.40 -19.90
N LEU A 79 -22.46 11.20 -19.07
CA LEU A 79 -22.30 10.78 -17.68
C LEU A 79 -21.75 9.35 -17.57
N LEU A 80 -22.17 8.44 -18.44
CA LEU A 80 -21.65 7.07 -18.48
C LEU A 80 -20.18 7.05 -18.93
N ALA A 81 -19.84 7.77 -20.00
CA ALA A 81 -18.48 7.85 -20.50
C ALA A 81 -17.55 8.52 -19.46
N ALA A 82 -18.00 9.62 -18.84
CA ALA A 82 -17.24 10.33 -17.81
C ALA A 82 -16.95 9.42 -16.61
N GLY A 83 -17.95 8.74 -16.05
CA GLY A 83 -17.69 7.86 -14.91
C GLY A 83 -16.84 6.64 -15.25
N LEU A 84 -16.95 6.08 -16.46
CA LEU A 84 -16.03 5.03 -16.94
C LEU A 84 -14.59 5.54 -17.05
N LEU A 85 -14.39 6.76 -17.54
CA LEU A 85 -13.06 7.38 -17.64
C LEU A 85 -12.47 7.71 -16.27
N VAL A 86 -13.27 8.27 -15.35
CA VAL A 86 -12.82 8.55 -13.97
C VAL A 86 -12.48 7.25 -13.25
N SER A 87 -13.29 6.20 -13.42
CA SER A 87 -12.97 4.87 -12.90
C SER A 87 -11.69 4.30 -13.52
N ALA A 88 -11.50 4.45 -14.83
CA ALA A 88 -10.30 3.99 -15.52
C ALA A 88 -9.03 4.68 -15.00
N LEU A 89 -9.11 6.00 -14.80
CA LEU A 89 -8.01 6.80 -14.23
C LEU A 89 -7.69 6.37 -12.80
N LEU A 90 -8.71 6.12 -11.97
CA LEU A 90 -8.49 5.63 -10.61
C LEU A 90 -7.84 4.23 -10.60
N LEU A 91 -8.30 3.32 -11.46
CA LEU A 91 -7.69 1.98 -11.57
C LEU A 91 -6.26 2.03 -12.10
N ALA A 92 -5.97 2.93 -13.04
CA ALA A 92 -4.61 3.15 -13.53
C ALA A 92 -3.70 3.75 -12.45
N ASP A 93 -4.17 4.76 -11.71
CA ASP A 93 -3.43 5.38 -10.60
C ASP A 93 -3.09 4.34 -9.53
N ILE A 94 -4.07 3.50 -9.15
CA ILE A 94 -3.85 2.43 -8.18
C ILE A 94 -2.89 1.37 -8.77
N GLY A 95 -3.19 0.88 -9.97
CA GLY A 95 -2.54 -0.27 -10.58
C GLY A 95 -1.10 -0.03 -11.04
N ILE A 96 -0.76 1.16 -11.54
CA ILE A 96 0.60 1.48 -12.00
C ILE A 96 1.60 1.42 -10.85
N VAL A 97 1.22 1.92 -9.68
CA VAL A 97 2.07 1.91 -8.48
C VAL A 97 2.40 0.47 -8.07
N ASP A 98 1.42 -0.43 -8.08
CA ASP A 98 1.63 -1.83 -7.71
C ASP A 98 2.33 -2.63 -8.82
N ALA A 99 2.01 -2.37 -10.09
CA ALA A 99 2.60 -3.06 -11.24
C ALA A 99 4.12 -2.83 -11.34
N LEU A 100 4.56 -1.59 -11.10
CA LEU A 100 5.96 -1.19 -11.20
C LEU A 100 6.70 -1.26 -9.86
N GLY A 101 5.99 -1.03 -8.74
CA GLY A 101 6.57 -0.90 -7.41
C GLY A 101 6.44 -2.12 -6.51
N GLY A 102 5.60 -3.10 -6.86
CA GLY A 102 5.34 -4.27 -6.02
C GLY A 102 6.58 -5.14 -5.84
N LEU A 103 6.88 -5.51 -4.59
CA LEU A 103 7.98 -6.44 -4.28
C LEU A 103 7.61 -7.92 -4.47
N THR A 104 6.32 -8.24 -4.50
CA THR A 104 5.82 -9.62 -4.69
C THR A 104 5.22 -9.79 -6.08
N PHE A 105 5.31 -11.01 -6.62
CA PHE A 105 4.65 -11.35 -7.89
C PHE A 105 3.14 -11.08 -7.84
N SER A 106 2.49 -11.46 -6.73
CA SER A 106 1.06 -11.21 -6.51
C SER A 106 0.71 -9.71 -6.57
N GLY A 107 1.50 -8.86 -5.90
CA GLY A 107 1.31 -7.40 -5.95
C GLY A 107 1.44 -6.83 -7.37
N ARG A 108 2.49 -7.23 -8.10
CA ARG A 108 2.67 -6.79 -9.50
C ARG A 108 1.56 -7.25 -10.42
N LEU A 109 1.16 -8.52 -10.31
CA LEU A 109 0.07 -9.10 -11.10
C LEU A 109 -1.24 -8.36 -10.84
N THR A 110 -1.54 -8.11 -9.57
CA THR A 110 -2.67 -7.28 -9.15
C THR A 110 -2.64 -5.90 -9.80
N GLY A 111 -1.50 -5.21 -9.75
CA GLY A 111 -1.35 -3.91 -10.41
C GLY A 111 -1.63 -3.95 -11.90
N VAL A 112 -1.08 -4.95 -12.60
CA VAL A 112 -1.30 -5.17 -14.05
C VAL A 112 -2.78 -5.43 -14.35
N LEU A 113 -3.46 -6.26 -13.55
CA LEU A 113 -4.89 -6.53 -13.72
C LEU A 113 -5.74 -5.27 -13.55
N LEU A 114 -5.41 -4.38 -12.61
CA LEU A 114 -6.12 -3.11 -12.43
C LEU A 114 -5.90 -2.17 -13.62
N VAL A 115 -4.67 -2.09 -14.15
CA VAL A 115 -4.38 -1.29 -15.36
C VAL A 115 -5.13 -1.82 -16.57
N LEU A 116 -5.17 -3.14 -16.77
CA LEU A 116 -5.94 -3.77 -17.85
C LEU A 116 -7.45 -3.53 -17.68
N ALA A 117 -7.97 -3.63 -16.46
CA ALA A 117 -9.36 -3.29 -16.15
C ALA A 117 -9.68 -1.81 -16.50
N GLY A 118 -8.77 -0.88 -16.18
CA GLY A 118 -8.88 0.52 -16.56
C GLY A 118 -8.87 0.72 -18.09
N ALA A 119 -8.00 0.00 -18.81
CA ALA A 119 -7.97 0.04 -20.27
C ALA A 119 -9.29 -0.43 -20.89
N VAL A 120 -9.88 -1.52 -20.37
CA VAL A 120 -11.21 -2.00 -20.80
C VAL A 120 -12.29 -0.94 -20.52
N GLN A 121 -12.23 -0.25 -19.39
CA GLN A 121 -13.17 0.84 -19.08
C GLN A 121 -13.02 2.04 -20.03
N ALA A 122 -11.81 2.40 -20.44
CA ALA A 122 -11.58 3.44 -21.44
C ALA A 122 -12.18 3.06 -22.82
N VAL A 123 -12.00 1.82 -23.25
CA VAL A 123 -12.63 1.29 -24.48
C VAL A 123 -14.16 1.24 -24.33
N ALA A 124 -14.68 0.91 -23.15
CA ALA A 124 -16.11 0.95 -22.84
C ALA A 124 -16.67 2.37 -22.90
N ALA A 125 -15.92 3.39 -22.47
CA ALA A 125 -16.32 4.78 -22.58
C ALA A 125 -16.48 5.22 -24.05
N ALA A 126 -15.53 4.86 -24.91
CA ALA A 126 -15.65 5.08 -26.35
C ALA A 126 -16.84 4.30 -26.95
N SER A 127 -17.05 3.06 -26.50
CA SER A 127 -18.15 2.21 -26.94
C SER A 127 -19.52 2.72 -26.48
N ALA A 128 -19.60 3.46 -25.37
CA ALA A 128 -20.85 4.08 -24.90
C ALA A 128 -21.38 5.12 -25.90
N CYS A 129 -20.47 5.89 -26.51
CA CYS A 129 -20.81 6.85 -27.57
C CYS A 129 -21.38 6.15 -28.81
N ASP A 130 -20.83 4.99 -29.19
CA ASP A 130 -21.39 4.20 -30.30
C ASP A 130 -22.73 3.54 -29.93
N PHE A 131 -22.84 2.95 -28.74
CA PHE A 131 -24.00 2.17 -28.32
C PHE A 131 -25.27 3.01 -28.16
N TRP A 132 -25.17 4.18 -27.51
CA TRP A 132 -26.25 5.17 -27.48
C TRP A 132 -26.28 6.05 -28.74
N GLY A 133 -25.26 5.93 -29.59
CA GLY A 133 -25.19 6.52 -30.91
C GLY A 133 -25.92 5.71 -31.98
N LYS A 134 -25.30 5.63 -33.16
CA LYS A 134 -25.83 4.92 -34.33
C LYS A 134 -25.61 3.40 -34.31
N ARG A 135 -24.89 2.85 -33.31
CA ARG A 135 -24.53 1.43 -33.20
C ARG A 135 -23.86 0.90 -34.46
N THR A 136 -22.77 1.54 -34.85
CA THR A 136 -21.95 1.08 -35.98
C THR A 136 -21.18 -0.19 -35.62
N LEU A 137 -20.82 -0.38 -34.35
CA LEU A 137 -20.10 -1.54 -33.88
C LEU A 137 -21.06 -2.59 -33.33
N ARG A 138 -20.92 -3.84 -33.79
CA ARG A 138 -21.76 -4.98 -33.38
C ARG A 138 -21.71 -5.26 -31.87
N TYR A 139 -20.55 -5.02 -31.25
CA TYR A 139 -20.28 -5.40 -29.86
C TYR A 139 -20.24 -4.22 -28.88
N SER A 140 -20.60 -2.99 -29.29
CA SER A 140 -20.50 -1.81 -28.41
C SER A 140 -21.29 -1.97 -27.12
N GLY A 141 -22.47 -2.59 -27.17
CA GLY A 141 -23.26 -2.90 -25.97
C GLY A 141 -22.59 -3.88 -25.01
N ALA A 142 -21.94 -4.92 -25.55
CA ALA A 142 -21.25 -5.93 -24.74
C ALA A 142 -20.03 -5.34 -24.01
N VAL A 143 -19.27 -4.50 -24.71
CA VAL A 143 -18.10 -3.81 -24.15
C VAL A 143 -18.51 -2.84 -23.03
N VAL A 144 -19.60 -2.08 -23.24
CA VAL A 144 -20.16 -1.21 -22.19
C VAL A 144 -20.59 -2.01 -20.96
N VAL A 145 -21.30 -3.13 -21.16
CA VAL A 145 -21.72 -4.03 -20.06
C VAL A 145 -20.49 -4.52 -19.28
N ALA A 146 -19.45 -4.99 -19.97
CA ALA A 146 -18.22 -5.44 -19.34
C ALA A 146 -17.53 -4.33 -18.53
N GLY A 147 -17.36 -3.14 -19.10
CA GLY A 147 -16.74 -2.00 -18.40
C GLY A 147 -17.50 -1.57 -17.14
N VAL A 148 -18.84 -1.58 -17.20
CA VAL A 148 -19.69 -1.26 -16.05
C VAL A 148 -19.64 -2.35 -14.98
N PHE A 149 -19.60 -3.64 -15.34
CA PHE A 149 -19.42 -4.72 -14.37
C PHE A 149 -18.05 -4.65 -13.67
N ILE A 150 -16.99 -4.36 -14.43
CA ILE A 150 -15.66 -4.11 -13.86
C ILE A 150 -15.74 -2.95 -12.87
N ALA A 151 -16.42 -1.85 -13.22
CA ALA A 151 -16.58 -0.72 -12.30
C ALA A 151 -17.29 -1.12 -11.01
N VAL A 152 -18.43 -1.81 -11.09
CA VAL A 152 -19.16 -2.28 -9.90
C VAL A 152 -18.27 -3.14 -9.01
N ALA A 153 -17.50 -4.05 -9.61
CA ALA A 153 -16.62 -4.96 -8.91
C ALA A 153 -15.47 -4.25 -8.20
N THR A 154 -14.76 -3.36 -8.91
CA THR A 154 -13.63 -2.65 -8.34
C THR A 154 -14.06 -1.63 -7.30
N GLN A 155 -15.19 -0.94 -7.50
CA GLN A 155 -15.74 -0.03 -6.49
C GLN A 155 -16.24 -0.79 -5.27
N GLY A 156 -16.89 -1.95 -5.46
CA GLY A 156 -17.29 -2.83 -4.37
C GLY A 156 -16.11 -3.34 -3.55
N LEU A 157 -15.00 -3.69 -4.20
CA LEU A 157 -13.74 -4.06 -3.55
C LEU A 157 -13.16 -2.89 -2.73
N LEU A 158 -13.05 -1.68 -3.31
CA LEU A 158 -12.53 -0.51 -2.60
C LEU A 158 -13.37 -0.19 -1.36
N LEU A 159 -14.71 -0.27 -1.49
CA LEU A 159 -15.62 -0.12 -0.36
C LEU A 159 -15.43 -1.23 0.69
N ALA A 160 -15.30 -2.49 0.27
CA ALA A 160 -15.13 -3.61 1.18
C ALA A 160 -13.85 -3.47 2.01
N VAL A 161 -12.72 -3.10 1.37
CA VAL A 161 -11.45 -2.84 2.07
C VAL A 161 -11.58 -1.63 2.98
N TRP A 162 -12.24 -0.56 2.53
CA TRP A 162 -12.50 0.62 3.37
C TRP A 162 -13.36 0.31 4.60
N PHE A 163 -14.40 -0.53 4.46
CA PHE A 163 -15.30 -0.92 5.55
C PHE A 163 -14.60 -1.70 6.67
N GLN A 164 -13.43 -2.30 6.42
CA GLN A 164 -12.68 -3.03 7.45
C GLN A 164 -12.15 -2.10 8.55
N GLU A 165 -11.62 -0.93 8.17
CA GLU A 165 -11.01 0.02 9.12
C GLU A 165 -11.83 1.31 9.29
N ARG A 166 -12.70 1.63 8.32
CA ARG A 166 -13.56 2.83 8.30
C ARG A 166 -12.82 4.15 8.49
N GLU A 167 -11.62 4.23 7.92
CA GLU A 167 -10.77 5.40 8.04
C GLU A 167 -11.03 6.45 6.98
N TRP A 168 -10.93 7.73 7.34
CA TRP A 168 -11.03 8.79 6.34
C TRP A 168 -9.77 8.85 5.45
N THR A 169 -9.98 8.89 4.13
CA THR A 169 -8.94 9.02 3.10
C THR A 169 -9.37 10.07 2.07
N PRO A 170 -8.44 10.86 1.47
CA PRO A 170 -8.77 11.80 0.40
C PRO A 170 -9.46 11.16 -0.82
N TYR A 171 -9.28 9.86 -1.03
CA TYR A 171 -9.92 9.12 -2.12
C TYR A 171 -11.38 8.73 -1.82
N LEU A 172 -11.82 8.81 -0.57
CA LEU A 172 -13.15 8.38 -0.11
C LEU A 172 -14.30 9.03 -0.89
N PRO A 173 -14.35 10.35 -1.10
CA PRO A 173 -15.42 10.97 -1.88
C PRO A 173 -15.46 10.46 -3.32
N VAL A 174 -14.30 10.17 -3.92
CA VAL A 174 -14.20 9.71 -5.31
C VAL A 174 -14.80 8.33 -5.47
N PHE A 175 -14.38 7.35 -4.65
CA PHE A 175 -14.94 6.00 -4.78
C PHE A 175 -16.37 5.90 -4.26
N LEU A 176 -16.82 6.74 -3.31
CA LEU A 176 -18.25 6.82 -2.95
C LEU A 176 -19.11 7.33 -4.12
N ALA A 177 -18.66 8.41 -4.78
CA ALA A 177 -19.34 8.95 -5.95
C ALA A 177 -19.35 7.92 -7.10
N LEU A 178 -18.22 7.25 -7.36
CA LEU A 178 -18.11 6.19 -8.37
C LEU A 178 -18.93 4.95 -8.01
N SER A 179 -19.08 4.61 -6.73
CA SER A 179 -19.93 3.51 -6.29
C SER A 179 -21.40 3.79 -6.60
N ALA A 180 -21.91 4.96 -6.21
CA ALA A 180 -23.27 5.36 -6.56
C ALA A 180 -23.48 5.44 -8.08
N TRP A 181 -22.50 6.01 -8.80
CA TRP A 181 -22.51 6.08 -10.26
C TRP A 181 -22.49 4.68 -10.90
N SER A 182 -21.72 3.72 -10.38
CA SER A 182 -21.60 2.37 -10.95
C SER A 182 -22.92 1.59 -10.81
N LEU A 183 -23.65 1.77 -9.70
CA LEU A 183 -24.98 1.21 -9.51
C LEU A 183 -25.99 1.83 -10.48
N TRP A 184 -25.96 3.15 -10.63
CA TRP A 184 -26.78 3.85 -11.63
C TRP A 184 -26.44 3.41 -13.07
N ALA A 185 -25.16 3.24 -13.39
CA ALA A 185 -24.68 2.82 -14.70
C ALA A 185 -25.13 1.38 -14.98
N ALA A 186 -24.97 0.46 -14.02
CA ALA A 186 -25.42 -0.92 -14.13
C ALA A 186 -26.94 -0.98 -14.37
N TRP A 187 -27.70 -0.22 -13.59
CA TRP A 187 -29.14 -0.10 -13.76
C TRP A 187 -29.54 0.48 -15.13
N THR A 188 -28.83 1.49 -15.61
CA THR A 188 -29.09 2.16 -16.89
C THR A 188 -28.79 1.25 -18.08
N VAL A 189 -27.63 0.60 -18.07
CA VAL A 189 -27.25 -0.41 -19.06
C VAL A 189 -28.23 -1.57 -19.03
N TRP A 190 -28.73 -1.93 -17.84
CA TRP A 190 -29.69 -2.99 -17.69
C TRP A 190 -31.05 -2.64 -18.29
N ARG A 191 -31.61 -1.47 -17.95
CA ARG A 191 -32.85 -1.00 -18.58
C ARG A 191 -32.73 -0.85 -20.10
N ALA A 192 -31.55 -0.44 -20.60
CA ALA A 192 -31.29 -0.29 -22.03
C ALA A 192 -31.06 -1.63 -22.77
N ARG A 193 -31.12 -2.76 -22.06
CA ARG A 193 -31.02 -4.13 -22.62
C ARG A 193 -29.77 -4.30 -23.49
N ALA A 194 -28.65 -3.70 -23.07
CA ALA A 194 -27.40 -3.71 -23.83
C ALA A 194 -26.86 -5.12 -24.13
N TRP A 195 -27.25 -6.11 -23.33
CA TRP A 195 -26.93 -7.53 -23.54
C TRP A 195 -27.63 -8.19 -24.73
N LYS A 196 -28.71 -7.61 -25.29
CA LYS A 196 -29.48 -8.27 -26.37
C LYS A 196 -28.67 -8.50 -27.65
N GLY A 197 -27.56 -7.78 -27.85
CA GLY A 197 -26.65 -7.98 -28.97
C GLY A 197 -25.67 -9.14 -28.79
N ILE A 198 -25.65 -9.79 -27.63
CA ILE A 198 -24.70 -10.85 -27.27
C ILE A 198 -25.31 -12.22 -27.61
N PRO A 199 -24.57 -13.12 -28.29
CA PRO A 199 -24.99 -14.51 -28.44
C PRO A 199 -25.14 -15.14 -27.06
N TYR A 200 -26.34 -15.66 -26.73
CA TYR A 200 -26.68 -16.24 -25.42
C TYR A 200 -26.62 -15.25 -24.22
N PRO A 201 -27.56 -14.29 -24.14
CA PRO A 201 -27.48 -13.18 -23.19
C PRO A 201 -27.59 -13.59 -21.71
N LYS A 202 -28.37 -14.63 -21.39
CA LYS A 202 -28.57 -15.07 -19.99
C LYS A 202 -27.33 -15.78 -19.44
N SER A 203 -26.72 -16.67 -20.21
CA SER A 203 -25.52 -17.41 -19.80
C SER A 203 -24.28 -16.51 -19.79
N PHE A 204 -24.15 -15.59 -20.75
CA PHE A 204 -23.05 -14.62 -20.75
C PHE A 204 -23.07 -13.72 -19.51
N THR A 205 -24.24 -13.14 -19.18
CA THR A 205 -24.36 -12.22 -18.04
C THR A 205 -24.12 -12.96 -16.71
N ALA A 206 -24.66 -14.18 -16.56
CA ALA A 206 -24.43 -15.00 -15.38
C ALA A 206 -22.95 -15.42 -15.25
N GLY A 207 -22.32 -15.82 -16.36
CA GLY A 207 -20.90 -16.18 -16.39
C GLY A 207 -19.99 -15.02 -16.01
N VAL A 208 -20.17 -13.85 -16.64
CA VAL A 208 -19.39 -12.65 -16.33
C VAL A 208 -19.60 -12.22 -14.88
N ALA A 209 -20.84 -12.18 -14.39
CA ALA A 209 -21.11 -11.80 -13.00
C ALA A 209 -20.47 -12.78 -12.00
N ALA A 210 -20.56 -14.09 -12.25
CA ALA A 210 -19.94 -15.10 -11.40
C ALA A 210 -18.41 -14.99 -11.39
N THR A 211 -17.77 -14.87 -12.57
CA THR A 211 -16.32 -14.69 -12.68
C THR A 211 -15.85 -13.41 -12.00
N VAL A 212 -16.58 -12.30 -12.18
CA VAL A 212 -16.25 -11.02 -11.57
C VAL A 212 -16.38 -11.08 -10.05
N LEU A 213 -17.43 -11.72 -9.51
CA LEU A 213 -17.60 -11.89 -8.06
C LEU A 213 -16.50 -12.79 -7.48
N LEU A 214 -16.24 -13.93 -8.12
CA LEU A 214 -15.23 -14.89 -7.66
C LEU A 214 -13.82 -14.29 -7.72
N ALA A 215 -13.52 -13.57 -8.81
CA ALA A 215 -12.28 -12.82 -8.94
C ALA A 215 -12.16 -11.73 -7.88
N SER A 216 -13.23 -10.96 -7.64
CA SER A 216 -13.23 -9.89 -6.62
C SER A 216 -13.04 -10.44 -5.21
N ALA A 217 -13.68 -11.57 -4.88
CA ALA A 217 -13.54 -12.22 -3.57
C ALA A 217 -12.13 -12.81 -3.38
N ASN A 218 -11.64 -13.55 -4.37
CA ASN A 218 -10.29 -14.12 -4.34
C ASN A 218 -9.21 -13.03 -4.32
N PHE A 219 -9.44 -11.94 -5.03
CA PHE A 219 -8.57 -10.79 -5.06
C PHE A 219 -8.61 -10.02 -3.74
N ALA A 220 -9.78 -9.76 -3.16
CA ALA A 220 -9.91 -9.16 -1.84
C ALA A 220 -9.16 -10.00 -0.79
N TYR A 221 -9.35 -11.31 -0.84
CA TYR A 221 -8.64 -12.25 0.03
C TYR A 221 -7.13 -12.15 -0.17
N SER A 222 -6.63 -12.23 -1.40
CA SER A 222 -5.18 -12.19 -1.68
C SER A 222 -4.54 -10.81 -1.41
N ALA A 223 -5.31 -9.73 -1.56
CA ALA A 223 -4.88 -8.36 -1.33
C ALA A 223 -4.80 -8.02 0.16
N VAL A 224 -5.70 -8.58 0.98
CA VAL A 224 -5.79 -8.35 2.43
C VAL A 224 -4.97 -9.37 3.21
N TYR A 225 -4.97 -10.63 2.77
CA TYR A 225 -4.27 -11.74 3.39
C TYR A 225 -3.03 -12.10 2.53
N GLN A 226 -1.95 -11.32 2.68
CA GLN A 226 -0.66 -11.79 2.18
C GLN A 226 -0.19 -12.96 3.05
N PRO A 227 0.10 -14.15 2.48
CA PRO A 227 0.44 -15.31 3.29
C PRO A 227 1.72 -15.06 4.09
N HIS A 228 1.67 -15.38 5.38
CA HIS A 228 2.78 -15.33 6.35
C HIS A 228 3.95 -16.28 6.04
N ALA A 229 3.95 -16.93 4.87
CA ALA A 229 4.74 -18.14 4.63
C ALA A 229 6.24 -17.91 4.40
N ALA A 230 6.68 -16.68 4.08
CA ALA A 230 8.09 -16.42 3.86
C ALA A 230 8.80 -16.13 5.21
N LEU A 231 9.75 -17.00 5.56
CA LEU A 231 10.58 -16.90 6.76
C LEU A 231 11.44 -15.62 6.72
N VAL A 232 11.29 -14.79 7.75
CA VAL A 232 12.23 -13.72 8.07
C VAL A 232 13.22 -14.29 9.06
N HIS A 233 14.50 -14.28 8.69
CA HIS A 233 15.56 -14.74 9.57
C HIS A 233 16.73 -13.78 9.46
N VAL A 234 16.90 -12.93 10.46
CA VAL A 234 18.07 -12.05 10.56
C VAL A 234 18.96 -12.59 11.67
N LYS A 235 20.16 -13.03 11.30
CA LYS A 235 21.19 -13.42 12.26
C LYS A 235 21.89 -12.15 12.75
N VAL A 236 21.96 -11.98 14.08
CA VAL A 236 22.68 -10.87 14.72
C VAL A 236 23.69 -11.43 15.73
N GLU A 237 24.94 -10.98 15.66
CA GLU A 237 26.03 -11.53 16.47
C GLU A 237 27.04 -10.44 16.83
N ALA A 238 27.28 -10.24 18.14
CA ALA A 238 28.28 -9.32 18.66
C ALA A 238 29.41 -10.13 19.28
N THR A 239 30.66 -9.83 18.94
CA THR A 239 31.83 -10.55 19.46
C THR A 239 32.96 -9.59 19.85
N PHE A 240 33.74 -9.99 20.85
CA PHE A 240 34.97 -9.29 21.21
C PHE A 240 36.14 -9.81 20.38
N GLY A 241 36.99 -8.91 19.91
CA GLY A 241 38.29 -9.22 19.33
C GLY A 241 39.39 -9.26 20.39
N THR A 242 40.64 -9.30 19.94
CA THR A 242 41.79 -9.32 20.84
C THR A 242 42.06 -7.93 21.41
N PRO A 243 42.07 -7.74 22.75
CA PRO A 243 42.39 -6.47 23.36
C PRO A 243 43.84 -6.06 23.12
N LYS A 244 44.08 -4.74 22.98
CA LYS A 244 45.42 -4.17 22.81
C LYS A 244 45.62 -3.02 23.79
N PRO A 245 46.62 -3.09 24.69
CA PRO A 245 46.92 -1.99 25.60
C PRO A 245 47.46 -0.80 24.81
N ASP A 246 47.10 0.41 25.24
CA ASP A 246 47.74 1.62 24.74
C ASP A 246 49.16 1.76 25.34
N PRO A 247 50.17 2.12 24.51
CA PRO A 247 51.54 2.26 24.97
C PRO A 247 51.77 3.50 25.85
N GLU A 248 50.96 4.54 25.73
CA GLU A 248 51.16 5.83 26.40
C GLU A 248 50.08 6.13 27.45
N LEU A 249 48.83 5.76 27.16
CA LEU A 249 47.68 6.07 27.98
C LEU A 249 47.26 4.89 28.86
N PRO A 250 46.64 5.13 30.03
CA PRO A 250 46.10 4.09 30.91
C PRO A 250 44.77 3.55 30.37
N LEU A 251 44.76 3.05 29.13
CA LEU A 251 43.58 2.50 28.47
C LEU A 251 43.92 1.24 27.65
N THR A 252 42.93 0.39 27.48
CA THR A 252 42.97 -0.78 26.61
C THR A 252 41.96 -0.59 25.48
N TYR A 253 42.40 -0.80 24.24
CA TYR A 253 41.54 -0.87 23.06
C TYR A 253 40.93 -2.27 22.94
N LEU A 254 39.61 -2.35 22.98
CA LEU A 254 38.86 -3.59 22.80
C LEU A 254 38.08 -3.53 21.48
N PRO A 255 38.50 -4.28 20.44
CA PRO A 255 37.71 -4.42 19.23
C PRO A 255 36.39 -5.15 19.51
N VAL A 256 35.32 -4.66 18.93
CA VAL A 256 33.98 -5.27 18.95
C VAL A 256 33.52 -5.43 17.52
N THR A 257 33.25 -6.66 17.10
CA THR A 257 32.71 -6.99 15.79
C THR A 257 31.20 -7.19 15.91
N LEU A 258 30.45 -6.47 15.10
CA LEU A 258 28.99 -6.51 15.05
C LEU A 258 28.57 -7.04 13.68
N HIS A 259 28.01 -8.25 13.66
CA HIS A 259 27.57 -8.96 12.47
C HIS A 259 26.04 -9.00 12.38
N VAL A 260 25.50 -8.64 11.22
CA VAL A 260 24.07 -8.69 10.93
C VAL A 260 23.89 -9.25 9.53
N LYS A 261 23.15 -10.36 9.40
CA LYS A 261 22.93 -11.02 8.11
C LYS A 261 21.48 -11.39 7.91
N ASN A 262 20.93 -11.06 6.74
CA ASN A 262 19.62 -11.55 6.32
C ASN A 262 19.76 -12.96 5.72
N GLU A 263 19.49 -13.99 6.51
CA GLU A 263 19.47 -15.39 6.07
C GLU A 263 18.07 -15.81 5.54
N GLY A 264 17.06 -14.95 5.71
CA GLY A 264 15.72 -15.16 5.19
C GLY A 264 15.59 -14.89 3.69
N ALA A 265 14.44 -15.27 3.13
CA ALA A 265 14.09 -15.03 1.73
C ALA A 265 13.45 -13.65 1.48
N VAL A 266 13.07 -12.96 2.56
CA VAL A 266 12.33 -11.69 2.48
C VAL A 266 13.29 -10.52 2.67
N PRO A 267 13.39 -9.60 1.69
CA PRO A 267 14.16 -8.39 1.88
C PRO A 267 13.40 -7.38 2.75
N GLY A 268 14.09 -6.44 3.37
CA GLY A 268 13.46 -5.44 4.22
C GLY A 268 14.36 -4.29 4.62
N TYR A 269 13.89 -3.48 5.56
CA TYR A 269 14.57 -2.29 6.03
C TYR A 269 14.99 -2.45 7.49
N ILE A 270 16.16 -1.91 7.83
CA ILE A 270 16.54 -1.67 9.22
C ILE A 270 15.80 -0.43 9.70
N ALA A 271 14.85 -0.57 10.60
CA ALA A 271 14.17 0.59 11.19
C ALA A 271 14.98 1.22 12.33
N ASN A 272 15.69 0.40 13.10
CA ASN A 272 16.61 0.85 14.12
C ASN A 272 17.68 -0.21 14.36
N SER A 273 18.84 0.21 14.82
CA SER A 273 19.84 -0.69 15.36
C SER A 273 20.57 -0.02 16.51
N ILE A 274 21.03 -0.80 17.47
CA ILE A 274 21.86 -0.30 18.57
C ILE A 274 22.76 -1.42 19.05
N TYR A 275 23.99 -1.08 19.43
CA TYR A 275 24.83 -1.95 20.24
C TYR A 275 25.09 -1.32 21.60
N TRP A 276 25.39 -2.18 22.57
CA TRP A 276 25.79 -1.79 23.91
C TRP A 276 27.06 -2.53 24.28
N VAL A 277 28.04 -1.79 24.77
CA VAL A 277 29.18 -2.31 25.51
C VAL A 277 29.10 -1.70 26.90
N TRP A 278 29.02 -2.54 27.91
CA TRP A 278 28.84 -2.10 29.29
C TRP A 278 29.74 -2.88 30.24
N GLY A 279 30.20 -2.18 31.26
CA GLY A 279 30.96 -2.75 32.36
C GLY A 279 30.02 -3.01 33.53
N ARG A 280 30.09 -4.22 34.08
CA ARG A 280 29.47 -4.54 35.36
C ARG A 280 30.47 -4.23 36.47
N GLU A 281 30.00 -3.62 37.54
CA GLU A 281 30.73 -3.45 38.80
C GLU A 281 30.07 -4.37 39.82
N SER A 282 30.88 -5.10 40.59
CA SER A 282 30.37 -6.01 41.59
C SER A 282 31.30 -6.13 42.79
N ARG A 283 30.74 -6.63 43.89
CA ARG A 283 31.48 -6.97 45.10
C ARG A 283 31.42 -8.47 45.33
N PHE A 284 32.58 -9.08 45.55
CA PHE A 284 32.65 -10.48 45.96
C PHE A 284 32.27 -10.63 47.43
N ASP A 285 31.26 -11.47 47.69
CA ASP A 285 30.81 -11.84 49.04
C ASP A 285 31.10 -13.33 49.29
N ALA A 286 32.26 -13.59 49.88
CA ALA A 286 32.68 -14.93 50.29
C ALA A 286 31.75 -15.55 51.35
N LYS A 287 31.11 -14.72 52.18
CA LYS A 287 30.31 -15.16 53.32
C LYS A 287 28.83 -15.35 52.97
N LYS A 288 28.42 -14.98 51.76
CA LYS A 288 27.04 -15.04 51.28
C LYS A 288 26.06 -14.25 52.16
N THR A 289 26.56 -13.19 52.79
CA THR A 289 25.84 -12.34 53.72
C THR A 289 24.75 -11.49 53.06
N GLY A 290 24.83 -11.26 51.75
CA GLY A 290 23.80 -10.58 50.94
C GLY A 290 22.72 -11.49 50.33
N LEU A 291 22.60 -12.76 50.72
CA LEU A 291 21.55 -13.66 50.19
C LEU A 291 20.17 -13.32 50.76
N ASP A 292 19.52 -12.27 50.27
CA ASP A 292 18.09 -12.09 50.45
C ASP A 292 17.31 -12.74 49.29
N ARG A 293 16.50 -13.75 49.63
CA ARG A 293 15.60 -14.39 48.66
C ARG A 293 14.60 -13.42 48.07
N SER A 294 14.29 -12.32 48.74
CA SER A 294 13.40 -11.27 48.24
C SER A 294 14.05 -10.48 47.11
N GLU A 295 15.35 -10.16 47.23
CA GLU A 295 16.14 -9.49 46.19
C GLU A 295 16.34 -10.40 44.98
N TRP A 296 16.63 -11.70 45.19
CA TRP A 296 16.73 -12.64 44.07
C TRP A 296 15.43 -12.81 43.29
N ARG A 297 14.28 -12.71 43.97
CA ARG A 297 12.98 -12.69 43.28
C ARG A 297 12.82 -11.41 42.49
N ALA A 298 13.16 -10.26 43.06
CA ALA A 298 13.12 -8.98 42.35
C ALA A 298 14.06 -8.97 41.13
N ASP A 299 15.27 -9.52 41.26
CA ASP A 299 16.24 -9.66 40.17
C ASP A 299 15.72 -10.61 39.09
N THR A 300 15.18 -11.76 39.48
CA THR A 300 14.59 -12.73 38.55
C THR A 300 13.35 -12.14 37.84
N GLU A 301 12.50 -11.42 38.56
CA GLU A 301 11.34 -10.69 38.01
C GLU A 301 11.80 -9.57 37.05
N GLY A 302 12.96 -8.96 37.31
CA GLY A 302 13.62 -7.99 36.45
C GLY A 302 14.44 -8.59 35.29
N GLY A 303 14.58 -9.93 35.23
CA GLY A 303 15.36 -10.63 34.22
C GLY A 303 16.88 -10.53 34.40
N ALA A 304 17.36 -10.17 35.59
CA ALA A 304 18.77 -10.19 35.93
C ALA A 304 19.23 -11.58 36.39
N ASP A 305 20.48 -11.92 36.10
CA ASP A 305 21.10 -13.15 36.59
C ASP A 305 21.31 -13.07 38.11
N THR A 306 21.07 -14.17 38.81
CA THR A 306 21.29 -14.27 40.27
C THR A 306 22.58 -15.03 40.56
N GLU A 307 23.49 -14.40 41.29
CA GLU A 307 24.80 -14.97 41.65
C GLU A 307 24.93 -15.17 43.16
N VAL A 308 25.42 -16.33 43.60
CA VAL A 308 25.52 -16.71 45.03
C VAL A 308 26.60 -15.92 45.77
N HIS A 309 27.63 -15.48 45.05
CA HIS A 309 28.88 -14.99 45.63
C HIS A 309 29.26 -13.58 45.17
N VAL A 310 28.40 -12.95 44.38
CA VAL A 310 28.67 -11.68 43.73
C VAL A 310 27.44 -10.82 43.91
N GLU A 311 27.66 -9.64 44.48
CA GLU A 311 26.65 -8.61 44.64
C GLU A 311 26.89 -7.54 43.55
N PRO A 312 26.04 -7.45 42.51
CA PRO A 312 26.17 -6.41 41.50
C PRO A 312 25.93 -5.02 42.12
N THR A 313 26.90 -4.12 42.02
CA THR A 313 26.81 -2.77 42.61
C THR A 313 26.41 -1.72 41.60
N ALA A 314 26.83 -1.88 40.34
CA ALA A 314 26.45 -0.98 39.24
C ALA A 314 26.63 -1.63 37.87
N ALA A 315 25.98 -1.06 36.87
CA ALA A 315 26.24 -1.30 35.45
C ALA A 315 26.45 0.05 34.75
N ARG A 316 27.53 0.18 33.97
CA ARG A 316 27.83 1.41 33.24
C ARG A 316 27.96 1.14 31.75
N THR A 317 27.25 1.91 30.95
CA THR A 317 27.45 1.94 29.51
C THR A 317 28.84 2.52 29.22
N ILE A 318 29.70 1.74 28.57
CA ILE A 318 31.05 2.14 28.13
C ILE A 318 30.98 2.73 26.72
N ASP A 319 30.31 2.03 25.80
CA ASP A 319 30.13 2.47 24.42
C ASP A 319 28.76 2.02 23.88
N THR A 320 28.16 2.85 23.04
CA THR A 320 26.86 2.56 22.43
C THR A 320 26.69 3.37 21.15
N GLY A 321 26.04 2.78 20.14
CA GLY A 321 25.87 3.44 18.85
C GLY A 321 25.05 2.65 17.86
N SER A 322 25.00 3.13 16.62
CA SER A 322 24.30 2.45 15.52
C SER A 322 25.17 1.33 14.95
N VAL A 323 24.54 0.19 14.67
CA VAL A 323 25.18 -0.94 13.98
C VAL A 323 25.09 -0.73 12.47
N ILE A 324 23.86 -0.55 11.98
CA ILE A 324 23.52 -0.29 10.59
C ILE A 324 22.70 1.00 10.52
N PRO A 325 22.96 1.89 9.55
CA PRO A 325 22.15 3.09 9.34
C PRO A 325 20.64 2.79 9.25
N GLU A 326 19.86 3.64 9.90
CA GLU A 326 18.40 3.58 9.89
C GLU A 326 17.87 3.83 8.47
N GLY A 327 16.96 2.96 8.02
CA GLY A 327 16.44 2.94 6.64
C GLY A 327 17.28 2.12 5.66
N ALA A 328 18.39 1.50 6.08
CA ALA A 328 19.18 0.63 5.21
C ALA A 328 18.36 -0.55 4.68
N TRP A 329 18.47 -0.80 3.38
CA TRP A 329 17.84 -1.93 2.71
C TRP A 329 18.71 -3.18 2.83
N MET A 330 18.11 -4.28 3.28
CA MET A 330 18.75 -5.60 3.36
C MET A 330 18.06 -6.56 2.41
N ALA A 331 18.71 -6.88 1.30
CA ALA A 331 18.29 -7.97 0.42
C ALA A 331 18.54 -9.35 1.09
N ALA A 332 17.88 -10.40 0.60
CA ALA A 332 18.19 -11.76 1.02
C ALA A 332 19.69 -12.08 0.79
N GLY A 333 20.35 -12.64 1.80
CA GLY A 333 21.79 -12.93 1.78
C GLY A 333 22.71 -11.73 2.04
N THR A 334 22.17 -10.51 2.23
CA THR A 334 23.00 -9.34 2.57
C THR A 334 23.65 -9.53 3.93
N ASP A 335 24.93 -9.20 4.01
CA ASP A 335 25.77 -9.33 5.20
C ASP A 335 26.39 -7.96 5.51
N PHE A 336 26.18 -7.47 6.73
CA PHE A 336 26.81 -6.28 7.26
C PHE A 336 27.70 -6.67 8.43
N THR A 337 28.97 -6.30 8.33
CA THR A 337 29.94 -6.38 9.43
C THR A 337 30.43 -4.99 9.76
N THR A 338 30.30 -4.59 11.01
CA THR A 338 30.84 -3.32 11.52
C THR A 338 31.81 -3.61 12.65
N GLU A 339 33.01 -3.05 12.55
CA GLU A 339 34.00 -3.11 13.63
C GLU A 339 34.02 -1.79 14.38
N ARG A 340 34.01 -1.89 15.72
CA ARG A 340 34.15 -0.76 16.64
C ARG A 340 35.36 -1.02 17.52
N VAL A 341 36.04 0.05 17.94
CA VAL A 341 37.12 -0.04 18.91
C VAL A 341 36.68 0.72 20.13
N VAL A 342 36.48 0.00 21.23
CA VAL A 342 36.07 0.55 22.51
C VAL A 342 37.30 0.86 23.34
N GLN A 343 37.34 2.04 23.96
CA GLN A 343 38.40 2.43 24.87
C GLN A 343 37.94 2.17 26.29
N ILE A 344 38.69 1.35 27.02
CA ILE A 344 38.37 0.99 28.40
C ILE A 344 39.52 1.46 29.29
N PRO A 345 39.29 2.35 30.27
CA PRO A 345 40.31 2.75 31.24
C PRO A 345 40.83 1.54 32.00
N THR A 346 42.13 1.51 32.32
CA THR A 346 42.76 0.39 33.06
C THR A 346 42.50 0.41 34.57
N ASP A 347 42.00 1.53 35.09
CA ASP A 347 41.64 1.75 36.49
C ASP A 347 40.13 1.60 36.77
N ALA A 348 39.36 1.14 35.78
CA ALA A 348 37.93 0.93 35.94
C ALA A 348 37.64 -0.21 36.93
N GLN A 349 36.57 -0.06 37.72
CA GLN A 349 36.17 -1.06 38.73
C GLN A 349 35.26 -2.16 38.16
N TYR A 350 35.47 -2.54 36.90
CA TYR A 350 34.65 -3.54 36.26
C TYR A 350 35.09 -4.96 36.65
N ASP A 351 34.14 -5.87 36.83
CA ASP A 351 34.41 -7.31 36.94
C ASP A 351 34.23 -8.00 35.58
N LEU A 352 33.18 -7.63 34.84
CA LEU A 352 32.87 -8.11 33.50
C LEU A 352 32.70 -6.95 32.53
N VAL A 353 33.12 -7.17 31.29
CA VAL A 353 32.76 -6.33 30.15
C VAL A 353 31.88 -7.15 29.23
N SER A 354 30.70 -6.63 28.92
CA SER A 354 29.69 -7.32 28.14
C SER A 354 29.27 -6.54 26.91
N THR A 355 28.96 -7.24 25.83
CA THR A 355 28.44 -6.67 24.58
C THR A 355 27.25 -7.46 24.06
N TYR A 356 26.28 -6.73 23.51
CA TYR A 356 25.19 -7.28 22.72
C TYR A 356 24.64 -6.17 21.80
N MET A 357 23.78 -6.54 20.87
CA MET A 357 23.11 -5.60 19.98
C MET A 357 21.64 -5.95 19.80
N SER A 358 20.88 -4.97 19.33
CA SER A 358 19.52 -5.15 18.87
C SER A 358 19.30 -4.48 17.52
N VAL A 359 18.55 -5.15 16.65
CA VAL A 359 18.17 -4.67 15.33
C VAL A 359 16.67 -4.83 15.16
N ILE A 360 15.98 -3.75 14.80
CA ILE A 360 14.56 -3.78 14.43
C ILE A 360 14.47 -3.84 12.91
N PHE A 361 13.88 -4.92 12.41
CA PHE A 361 13.71 -5.20 11.00
C PHE A 361 12.26 -5.00 10.58
N VAL A 362 12.04 -4.34 9.46
CA VAL A 362 10.71 -4.17 8.85
C VAL A 362 10.71 -4.87 7.50
N ARG A 363 9.82 -5.85 7.34
CA ARG A 363 9.67 -6.58 6.08
C ARG A 363 9.30 -5.67 4.91
N GLY A 364 10.09 -5.73 3.84
CA GLY A 364 9.86 -4.94 2.63
C GLY A 364 8.59 -5.35 1.88
N ASP A 365 8.23 -6.65 1.90
CA ASP A 365 7.03 -7.16 1.24
C ASP A 365 5.72 -6.70 1.89
N ARG A 366 5.78 -6.16 3.12
CA ARG A 366 4.63 -5.58 3.86
C ARG A 366 4.66 -4.05 3.90
N GLY A 367 5.84 -3.46 4.08
CA GLY A 367 6.01 -2.02 4.26
C GLY A 367 7.16 -1.44 3.44
N LYS A 368 6.92 -0.28 2.83
CA LYS A 368 7.95 0.54 2.18
C LYS A 368 8.16 1.82 2.97
N ILE A 369 9.38 2.02 3.46
CA ILE A 369 9.77 3.22 4.20
C ILE A 369 10.15 4.32 3.20
N ASP A 370 9.60 5.52 3.36
CA ASP A 370 9.93 6.66 2.52
C ASP A 370 11.36 7.16 2.80
N PRO A 371 12.11 7.67 1.79
CA PRO A 371 13.50 8.10 1.93
C PRO A 371 13.75 9.18 3.00
N LYS A 372 12.71 9.94 3.38
CA LYS A 372 12.82 10.96 4.44
C LYS A 372 13.24 10.36 5.78
N PHE A 373 12.92 9.09 6.03
CA PHE A 373 13.23 8.39 7.28
C PHE A 373 14.74 8.33 7.60
N VAL A 374 15.59 8.34 6.58
CA VAL A 374 17.06 8.24 6.76
C VAL A 374 17.64 9.50 7.42
N ASN A 375 16.91 10.62 7.41
CA ASN A 375 17.39 11.87 7.98
C ASN A 375 17.15 11.92 9.50
N PRO A 376 18.20 11.98 10.33
CA PRO A 376 18.07 12.01 11.78
C PRO A 376 17.58 13.38 12.27
N ILE A 377 16.81 13.35 13.34
CA ILE A 377 16.32 14.49 14.09
C ILE A 377 16.92 14.40 15.50
N PHE A 378 17.65 15.44 15.91
CA PHE A 378 18.36 15.46 17.20
C PHE A 378 17.60 16.28 18.23
N SER A 379 17.37 15.72 19.41
CA SER A 379 16.61 16.40 20.48
C SER A 379 17.22 17.74 20.90
N TRP A 380 18.56 17.87 20.83
CA TRP A 380 19.30 19.09 21.18
C TRP A 380 19.42 20.12 20.05
N ARG A 381 19.00 19.80 18.82
CA ARG A 381 19.03 20.74 17.68
C ARG A 381 17.67 21.32 17.32
N GLN A 382 16.57 20.75 17.83
CA GLN A 382 15.24 21.03 17.32
C GLN A 382 14.47 22.04 18.21
N LYS A 383 13.99 23.15 17.61
CA LYS A 383 13.18 24.17 18.31
C LYS A 383 11.67 24.14 18.00
N SER A 384 11.17 23.41 16.99
CA SER A 384 9.80 23.65 16.49
C SER A 384 8.90 22.45 16.10
N GLU A 385 9.40 21.23 15.87
CA GLU A 385 8.54 20.10 15.46
C GLU A 385 8.66 18.91 16.43
N ARG A 386 7.85 18.92 17.50
CA ARG A 386 7.75 17.80 18.43
C ARG A 386 6.77 16.76 17.86
N PHE A 387 7.31 15.71 17.24
CA PHE A 387 6.52 14.55 16.81
C PHE A 387 6.18 13.60 17.98
N PHE A 388 6.93 13.70 19.08
CA PHE A 388 6.72 13.01 20.35
C PHE A 388 6.44 14.02 21.46
N ASP A 389 5.32 13.83 22.18
CA ASP A 389 5.06 14.54 23.43
C ASP A 389 5.80 13.84 24.56
N CYS A 390 7.02 14.28 24.79
CA CYS A 390 7.74 14.04 26.02
C CYS A 390 7.14 14.88 27.15
N SER A 391 6.90 14.29 28.33
CA SER A 391 6.57 15.06 29.53
C SER A 391 7.73 16.02 29.88
N ALA A 392 7.40 17.16 30.50
CA ALA A 392 8.31 18.29 30.67
C ALA A 392 9.53 18.04 31.59
N THR A 393 9.66 16.86 32.21
CA THR A 393 10.60 16.65 33.32
C THR A 393 11.69 15.60 33.10
N SER A 394 11.68 14.78 32.04
CA SER A 394 12.69 13.71 31.92
C SER A 394 12.83 13.07 30.54
N CYS A 395 12.92 13.84 29.44
CA CYS A 395 13.31 13.21 28.18
C CYS A 395 14.81 13.11 28.05
N ASN A 396 15.30 11.87 28.04
CA ASN A 396 16.64 11.49 27.63
C ASN A 396 17.00 12.16 26.29
N GLU A 397 18.28 12.42 26.05
CA GLU A 397 18.72 12.87 24.74
C GLU A 397 18.45 11.77 23.71
N TYR A 398 18.03 12.14 22.50
CA TYR A 398 17.65 11.17 21.49
C TYR A 398 17.99 11.59 20.06
N VAL A 399 18.15 10.57 19.22
CA VAL A 399 18.20 10.66 17.76
C VAL A 399 16.94 9.96 17.23
N LEU A 400 16.06 10.73 16.59
CA LEU A 400 14.78 10.27 16.04
C LEU A 400 14.86 10.22 14.51
N HIS A 401 14.41 9.10 13.95
CA HIS A 401 14.12 8.92 12.55
C HIS A 401 12.62 8.89 12.36
N HIS A 402 12.10 9.77 11.50
CA HIS A 402 10.67 9.89 11.25
C HIS A 402 10.39 9.94 9.76
N GLY A 403 9.42 9.17 9.31
CA GLY A 403 9.06 9.10 7.90
C GLY A 403 7.71 8.44 7.68
N ARG A 404 7.20 8.55 6.46
CA ARG A 404 5.99 7.82 6.07
C ARG A 404 6.36 6.37 5.76
N ILE A 405 5.51 5.44 6.17
CA ILE A 405 5.55 4.05 5.74
C ILE A 405 4.31 3.77 4.90
N ARG A 406 4.50 3.10 3.76
CA ARG A 406 3.42 2.74 2.83
C ARG A 406 3.25 1.24 2.84
N HIS A 407 2.02 0.77 2.71
CA HIS A 407 1.77 -0.63 2.42
C HIS A 407 2.33 -0.97 1.04
N ASN A 408 2.81 -2.20 0.87
CA ASN A 408 3.24 -2.73 -0.43
C ASN A 408 2.07 -3.00 -1.41
N ASN A 409 0.82 -2.74 -0.98
CA ASN A 409 -0.39 -2.81 -1.78
C ASN A 409 -1.07 -1.44 -1.82
N ASN A 410 -1.17 -0.84 -3.01
CA ASN A 410 -1.68 0.51 -3.16
C ASN A 410 -3.18 0.62 -2.94
N ILE A 411 -3.95 -0.45 -3.07
CA ILE A 411 -5.37 -0.48 -2.67
C ILE A 411 -5.51 -0.13 -1.18
N ILE A 412 -4.63 -0.67 -0.33
CA ILE A 412 -4.62 -0.36 1.09
C ILE A 412 -4.25 1.12 1.31
N ASN A 413 -3.24 1.62 0.58
CA ASN A 413 -2.81 3.02 0.70
C ASN A 413 -3.89 4.04 0.29
N VAL A 414 -4.75 3.72 -0.69
CA VAL A 414 -5.85 4.62 -1.09
C VAL A 414 -7.08 4.51 -0.19
N THR A 415 -7.27 3.36 0.48
CA THR A 415 -8.44 3.11 1.34
C THR A 415 -8.21 3.43 2.81
N ARG A 416 -6.95 3.56 3.26
CA ARG A 416 -6.59 3.81 4.67
C ARG A 416 -5.89 5.14 4.88
N ARG A 417 -5.84 5.62 6.12
CA ARG A 417 -5.05 6.82 6.49
C ARG A 417 -3.56 6.55 6.32
N PRO A 418 -2.76 7.55 5.93
CA PRO A 418 -1.31 7.44 5.90
C PRO A 418 -0.73 7.00 7.26
N ARG A 419 0.26 6.11 7.22
CA ARG A 419 1.01 5.67 8.40
C ARG A 419 2.41 6.25 8.42
N TYR A 420 2.90 6.47 9.62
CA TYR A 420 4.22 7.02 9.87
C TYR A 420 4.98 6.11 10.80
N ILE A 421 6.25 5.94 10.48
CA ILE A 421 7.22 5.23 11.30
C ILE A 421 8.03 6.27 12.06
N SER A 422 8.17 6.05 13.35
CA SER A 422 9.01 6.84 14.26
C SER A 422 9.90 5.87 15.01
N SER A 423 11.21 6.03 14.85
CA SER A 423 12.18 5.23 15.55
C SER A 423 13.22 6.11 16.22
N ALA A 424 13.38 5.95 17.53
CA ALA A 424 14.27 6.78 18.32
C ALA A 424 15.33 5.91 19.00
N ARG A 425 16.57 6.36 18.97
CA ARG A 425 17.59 5.94 19.93
C ARG A 425 17.68 7.00 21.02
N TRP A 426 17.56 6.61 22.27
CA TRP A 426 17.71 7.51 23.41
C TRP A 426 18.86 7.08 24.30
N PHE A 427 19.46 8.03 25.00
CA PHE A 427 20.57 7.79 25.91
C PHE A 427 20.61 8.83 27.02
N ASN A 428 21.15 8.42 28.17
CA ASN A 428 21.49 9.29 29.28
C ASN A 428 22.85 8.86 29.86
N LYS A 429 23.21 9.36 31.04
CA LYS A 429 24.52 9.08 31.66
C LYS A 429 24.76 7.61 32.01
N THR A 430 23.71 6.82 32.20
CA THR A 430 23.82 5.44 32.69
C THR A 430 23.25 4.41 31.72
N THR A 431 22.22 4.76 30.95
CA THR A 431 21.47 3.85 30.09
C THR A 431 21.21 4.41 28.70
N SER A 432 21.03 3.51 27.74
CA SER A 432 20.56 3.83 26.39
C SER A 432 19.58 2.78 25.91
N GLY A 433 18.74 3.13 24.95
CA GLY A 433 17.73 2.24 24.42
C GLY A 433 17.21 2.68 23.06
N ILE A 434 16.34 1.84 22.50
CA ILE A 434 15.63 2.13 21.26
C ILE A 434 14.14 2.06 21.48
N THR A 435 13.41 2.85 20.71
CA THR A 435 11.95 2.87 20.68
C THR A 435 11.50 2.90 19.23
N PHE A 436 10.42 2.19 18.94
CA PHE A 436 9.88 2.07 17.61
C PHE A 436 8.35 2.12 17.69
N LEU A 437 7.75 2.88 16.79
CA LEU A 437 6.31 3.02 16.69
C LEU A 437 5.92 3.23 15.23
N ILE A 438 4.86 2.55 14.81
CA ILE A 438 4.13 2.90 13.58
C ILE A 438 2.75 3.38 13.99
N SER A 439 2.35 4.57 13.57
CA SER A 439 0.98 5.06 13.83
C SER A 439 0.53 6.09 12.79
N PRO A 440 -0.79 6.27 12.60
CA PRO A 440 -1.31 7.39 11.82
C PRO A 440 -1.18 8.71 12.61
N PHE A 441 -1.36 9.85 11.94
CA PHE A 441 -1.58 11.10 12.64
C PHE A 441 -3.02 11.25 13.14
N ASN A 442 -3.17 11.85 14.31
CA ASN A 442 -4.45 12.29 14.86
C ASN A 442 -4.91 13.60 14.21
N SER A 443 -6.10 14.08 14.59
CA SER A 443 -6.69 15.31 14.04
C SER A 443 -5.86 16.58 14.30
N LYS A 444 -4.93 16.55 15.26
CA LYS A 444 -4.01 17.64 15.60
C LYS A 444 -2.67 17.53 14.86
N GLY A 445 -2.51 16.56 13.96
CA GLY A 445 -1.26 16.31 13.24
C GLY A 445 -0.15 15.68 14.08
N ARG A 446 -0.47 15.15 15.27
CA ARG A 446 0.49 14.41 16.11
C ARG A 446 0.32 12.90 15.91
N LEU A 447 1.33 12.10 16.24
CA LEU A 447 1.21 10.65 16.21
C LEU A 447 0.04 10.20 17.09
N SER A 448 -0.80 9.29 16.57
CA SER A 448 -1.89 8.69 17.34
C SER A 448 -1.31 7.77 18.41
N ALA A 449 -2.01 7.68 19.55
CA ALA A 449 -1.76 6.66 20.56
C ALA A 449 -2.16 5.25 20.07
N ASP A 450 -3.01 5.19 19.04
CA ASP A 450 -3.40 3.95 18.36
C ASP A 450 -2.23 3.44 17.49
N ALA A 451 -1.27 2.80 18.15
CA ALA A 451 -0.14 2.15 17.52
C ALA A 451 -0.58 0.98 16.64
N GLU A 452 0.06 0.84 15.48
CA GLU A 452 -0.08 -0.35 14.65
C GLU A 452 0.65 -1.53 15.30
N GLY A 453 0.00 -2.69 15.29
CA GLY A 453 0.63 -3.92 15.75
C GLY A 453 1.85 -4.28 14.89
N PRO A 454 2.93 -4.83 15.48
CA PRO A 454 4.16 -5.17 14.76
C PRO A 454 3.91 -6.13 13.60
N ASP A 455 2.95 -7.05 13.74
CA ASP A 455 2.59 -8.02 12.71
C ASP A 455 2.16 -7.38 11.40
N ARG A 456 1.48 -6.23 11.43
CA ARG A 456 0.88 -5.61 10.23
C ARG A 456 1.95 -5.23 9.20
N TYR A 457 3.12 -4.80 9.67
CA TYR A 457 4.27 -4.47 8.82
C TYR A 457 5.38 -5.52 8.88
N GLY A 458 5.17 -6.61 9.64
CA GLY A 458 6.17 -7.64 9.87
C GLY A 458 7.42 -7.03 10.50
N VAL A 459 7.19 -6.36 11.62
CA VAL A 459 8.25 -5.78 12.43
C VAL A 459 8.72 -6.84 13.40
N ASP A 460 10.00 -7.19 13.31
CA ASP A 460 10.65 -8.13 14.21
C ASP A 460 11.87 -7.48 14.84
N GLN A 461 12.09 -7.73 16.13
CA GLN A 461 13.27 -7.28 16.86
C GLN A 461 14.19 -8.48 17.10
N TYR A 462 15.41 -8.38 16.59
CA TYR A 462 16.46 -9.37 16.78
C TYR A 462 17.44 -8.85 17.82
N VAL A 463 17.81 -9.69 18.77
CA VAL A 463 18.78 -9.38 19.83
C VAL A 463 19.89 -10.43 19.76
N SER A 464 21.14 -10.00 19.74
CA SER A 464 22.27 -10.95 19.77
C SER A 464 22.36 -11.61 21.15
N GLY A 465 22.98 -12.79 21.20
CA GLY A 465 23.40 -13.34 22.47
C GLY A 465 24.34 -12.38 23.22
N LEU A 466 24.24 -12.36 24.55
CA LEU A 466 25.17 -11.62 25.40
C LEU A 466 26.55 -12.28 25.32
N ARG A 467 27.59 -11.48 25.08
CA ARG A 467 28.99 -11.92 25.18
C ARG A 467 29.66 -11.14 26.29
N SER A 468 30.33 -11.86 27.19
CA SER A 468 31.01 -11.27 28.35
C SER A 468 32.42 -11.81 28.45
N ILE A 469 33.35 -10.96 28.84
CA ILE A 469 34.73 -11.33 29.17
C ILE A 469 35.12 -10.75 30.53
N PRO A 470 35.97 -11.45 31.32
CA PRO A 470 36.48 -10.89 32.57
C PRO A 470 37.29 -9.64 32.31
N TYR A 471 37.03 -8.56 33.05
CA TYR A 471 37.78 -7.31 32.90
C TYR A 471 39.28 -7.51 33.17
N ALA A 472 39.64 -8.40 34.10
CA ALA A 472 41.04 -8.77 34.37
C ALA A 472 41.80 -9.26 33.12
N SER A 473 41.13 -9.99 32.21
CA SER A 473 41.75 -10.47 30.97
C SER A 473 42.13 -9.34 30.00
N LEU A 474 41.57 -8.14 30.19
CA LEU A 474 41.93 -6.93 29.42
C LEU A 474 43.19 -6.25 29.95
N LEU A 475 43.58 -6.53 31.20
CA LEU A 475 44.74 -5.95 31.88
C LEU A 475 46.00 -6.81 31.71
N ASP A 476 45.83 -8.13 31.68
CA ASP A 476 46.93 -9.10 31.62
C ASP A 476 47.75 -9.06 30.32
N VAL A 477 47.27 -8.38 29.27
CA VAL A 477 47.96 -8.26 27.97
C VAL A 477 49.31 -7.53 28.07
N ARG A 478 49.56 -6.75 29.14
CA ARG A 478 50.87 -6.12 29.38
C ARG A 478 51.95 -7.10 29.87
N SER A 479 51.59 -8.32 30.24
CA SER A 479 52.50 -9.29 30.89
C SER A 479 53.08 -10.37 29.96
N SER A 480 52.67 -10.40 28.68
CA SER A 480 53.11 -11.39 27.68
C SER A 480 54.03 -10.83 26.61
#